data_AF-A0A0Z8ULH8-F1
#
_entry.id   AF-A0A0Z8ULH8-F1
#
_cell.length_a   1.000
_cell.length_b   1.000
_cell.length_c   1.000
_cell.angle_alpha   90.00
_cell.angle_beta   90.00
_cell.angle_gamma   90.00
#
_symmetry.space_group_name_H-M   'P 1'
#
loop_
_entity.id
_entity.type
_entity.pdbx_description
1 polymer ?
#
loop_
_entity_poly.entity_id
_entity_poly.type
_entity_poly.pdbx_seq_one_letter_code
_entity_poly.pdbx_strand_id
1 'polypeptide(L)'
;MNAIAEKKITDYLNQNKKSLDEINQHIYDVIAINRLTNSEVAALFTGLMRQVLSSEHNTKLLSNLGIQVGQLNPELTTKIQQILTEEWLASQGLIK
;
A
#
# COMPACT_ATOMS: atom_id res chain seq x y z
N MET A 1 8.29 -26.48 3.66
CA MET A 1 7.87 -26.50 2.24
C MET A 1 9.05 -27.01 1.42
N ASN A 2 8.83 -27.69 0.29
CA ASN A 2 9.93 -28.16 -0.57
C ASN A 2 10.44 -26.98 -1.42
N ALA A 3 11.76 -26.77 -1.48
CA ALA A 3 12.39 -25.66 -2.20
C ALA A 3 11.98 -25.55 -3.69
N ILE A 4 11.64 -26.68 -4.32
CA ILE A 4 11.14 -26.71 -5.71
C ILE A 4 9.73 -26.08 -5.81
N ALA A 5 8.89 -26.30 -4.81
CA ALA A 5 7.55 -25.70 -4.75
C ALA A 5 7.64 -24.20 -4.46
N GLU A 6 8.52 -23.77 -3.55
CA GLU A 6 8.78 -22.36 -3.27
C GLU A 6 9.29 -21.60 -4.50
N LYS A 7 10.21 -22.20 -5.26
CA LYS A 7 10.71 -21.60 -6.50
C LYS A 7 9.62 -21.45 -7.55
N LYS A 8 8.81 -22.50 -7.78
CA LYS A 8 7.68 -22.44 -8.72
C LYS A 8 6.63 -21.38 -8.31
N ILE A 9 6.34 -21.26 -7.02
CA ILE A 9 5.42 -20.24 -6.50
C ILE A 9 6.01 -18.84 -6.72
N THR A 10 7.29 -18.65 -6.41
CA THR A 10 7.98 -17.36 -6.60
C THR A 10 8.04 -16.95 -8.07
N ASP A 11 8.39 -17.89 -8.95
CA ASP A 11 8.44 -17.65 -10.41
C ASP A 11 7.05 -17.29 -10.95
N TYR A 12 6.00 -17.99 -10.51
CA TYR A 12 4.63 -17.66 -10.86
C TYR A 12 4.21 -16.27 -10.35
N LEU A 13 4.54 -15.93 -9.11
CA LEU A 13 4.24 -14.61 -8.54
C LEU A 13 4.97 -13.49 -9.29
N ASN A 14 6.23 -13.70 -9.66
CA ASN A 14 7.02 -12.75 -10.42
C ASN A 14 6.49 -12.54 -11.85
N GLN A 15 6.07 -13.62 -12.52
CA GLN A 15 5.49 -13.55 -13.87
C GLN A 15 4.15 -12.81 -13.91
N ASN A 16 3.39 -12.83 -12.82
CA ASN A 16 2.08 -12.17 -12.73
C ASN A 16 2.12 -10.83 -11.99
N LYS A 17 3.31 -10.37 -11.58
CA LYS A 17 3.48 -9.11 -10.86
C LYS A 17 3.30 -7.95 -11.85
N LYS A 18 2.19 -7.23 -11.69
CA LYS A 18 1.96 -5.96 -12.41
C LYS A 18 2.93 -4.89 -11.92
N SER A 19 3.32 -4.00 -12.82
CA SER A 19 4.05 -2.79 -12.47
C SER A 19 3.17 -1.85 -11.63
N LEU A 20 3.81 -0.94 -10.87
CA LEU A 20 3.07 0.07 -10.12
C LEU A 20 2.24 0.97 -11.04
N ASP A 21 2.74 1.27 -12.24
CA ASP A 21 2.02 2.10 -13.21
C ASP A 21 0.75 1.41 -13.72
N GLU A 22 0.81 0.12 -14.03
CA GLU A 22 -0.37 -0.66 -14.43
C GLU A 22 -1.41 -0.75 -13.30
N ILE A 23 -0.96 -0.88 -12.06
CA ILE A 23 -1.85 -0.88 -10.88
C ILE A 23 -2.49 0.50 -10.71
N ASN A 24 -1.70 1.57 -10.79
CA ASN A 24 -2.17 2.94 -10.68
C ASN A 24 -3.23 3.26 -11.74
N GLN A 25 -2.98 2.88 -13.00
CA GLN A 25 -3.92 3.09 -14.08
C GLN A 25 -5.24 2.34 -13.83
N HIS A 26 -5.16 1.08 -13.40
CA HIS A 26 -6.36 0.29 -13.11
C HIS A 26 -7.21 0.91 -11.98
N ILE A 27 -6.58 1.41 -10.93
CA ILE A 27 -7.26 2.13 -9.83
C ILE A 27 -7.91 3.41 -10.35
N TYR A 28 -7.19 4.18 -11.18
CA TYR A 28 -7.72 5.42 -11.76
C TYR A 28 -8.93 5.16 -12.66
N ASP A 29 -8.90 4.11 -13.48
CA ASP A 29 -10.02 3.72 -14.33
C ASP A 29 -11.27 3.39 -13.49
N VAL A 30 -11.10 2.66 -12.39
CA VAL A 30 -12.21 2.36 -11.46
C VAL A 30 -12.79 3.65 -10.87
N ILE A 31 -11.95 4.60 -10.45
CA ILE A 31 -12.40 5.91 -9.93
C ILE A 31 -13.19 6.67 -10.99
N ALA A 32 -12.68 6.73 -12.23
CA ALA A 32 -13.28 7.47 -13.32
C ALA A 32 -14.62 6.87 -13.78
N ILE A 33 -14.69 5.55 -13.95
CA ILE A 33 -15.90 4.83 -14.39
C ILE A 33 -17.04 5.03 -13.38
N ASN A 34 -16.72 4.96 -12.08
CA ASN A 34 -17.71 5.11 -11.00
C ASN A 34 -17.98 6.57 -10.63
N ARG A 35 -17.28 7.53 -11.26
CA ARG A 35 -17.40 8.98 -11.00
C ARG A 35 -17.27 9.33 -9.52
N LEU A 36 -16.33 8.67 -8.84
CA LEU A 36 -16.13 8.91 -7.42
C LEU A 36 -15.71 10.36 -7.17
N THR A 37 -16.29 10.98 -6.16
CA THR A 37 -15.92 12.30 -5.69
C THR A 37 -14.54 12.27 -5.01
N ASN A 38 -13.89 13.43 -4.90
CA ASN A 38 -12.61 13.55 -4.22
C ASN A 38 -12.67 13.02 -2.77
N SER A 39 -13.78 13.25 -2.06
CA SER A 39 -13.98 12.75 -0.70
C SER A 39 -14.07 11.23 -0.64
N GLU A 40 -14.76 10.59 -1.59
CA GLU A 40 -14.83 9.12 -1.68
C GLU A 40 -13.48 8.52 -2.02
N VAL A 41 -12.73 9.13 -2.94
CA VAL A 41 -11.37 8.70 -3.29
C VAL A 41 -10.43 8.82 -2.09
N ALA A 42 -10.48 9.93 -1.35
CA ALA A 42 -9.67 10.11 -0.15
C ALA A 42 -10.00 9.07 0.94
N ALA A 43 -11.29 8.78 1.15
CA ALA A 43 -11.72 7.75 2.08
C ALA A 43 -11.26 6.35 1.63
N LEU A 44 -11.34 6.04 0.33
CA LEU A 44 -10.88 4.78 -0.25
C LEU A 44 -9.38 4.58 -0.02
N PHE A 45 -8.54 5.55 -0.39
CA PHE A 45 -7.09 5.43 -0.22
C PHE A 45 -6.67 5.35 1.25
N THR A 46 -7.28 6.15 2.12
CA THR A 46 -7.03 6.08 3.56
C THR A 46 -7.46 4.71 4.12
N GLY A 47 -8.60 4.17 3.67
CA GLY A 47 -9.08 2.85 4.08
C GLY A 47 -8.17 1.72 3.63
N LEU A 48 -7.73 1.73 2.37
CA LEU A 48 -6.79 0.76 1.82
C LEU A 48 -5.45 0.82 2.56
N MET A 49 -4.91 2.02 2.78
CA MET A 49 -3.66 2.19 3.52
C MET A 49 -3.78 1.64 4.95
N ARG A 50 -4.88 1.95 5.64
CA ARG A 50 -5.14 1.42 6.98
C ARG A 50 -5.16 -0.11 6.99
N GLN A 51 -5.79 -0.74 6.01
CA GLN A 51 -5.81 -2.21 5.88
C GLN A 51 -4.40 -2.77 5.67
N VAL A 52 -3.61 -2.16 4.78
CA VAL A 52 -2.21 -2.56 4.55
C VAL A 52 -1.38 -2.44 5.82
N LEU A 53 -1.46 -1.32 6.54
CA LEU A 53 -0.74 -1.12 7.80
C LEU A 53 -1.16 -2.13 8.88
N SER A 54 -2.45 -2.46 8.93
CA SER A 54 -3.02 -3.38 9.92
C SER A 54 -2.71 -4.86 9.64
N SER A 55 -2.20 -5.19 8.46
CA SER A 55 -1.92 -6.58 8.08
C SER A 55 -0.78 -7.18 8.92
N GLU A 56 -0.84 -8.50 9.17
CA GLU A 56 0.07 -9.19 10.10
C GLU A 56 1.56 -8.96 9.80
N HIS A 57 1.94 -8.87 8.53
CA HIS A 57 3.35 -8.65 8.15
C HIS A 57 3.83 -7.21 8.44
N ASN A 58 2.91 -6.24 8.55
CA ASN A 58 3.22 -4.83 8.85
C ASN A 58 3.02 -4.46 10.32
N THR A 59 2.50 -5.38 11.15
CA THR A 59 2.35 -5.17 12.61
C THR A 59 3.68 -4.84 13.30
N LYS A 60 4.81 -5.37 12.80
CA LYS A 60 6.15 -5.05 13.30
C LYS A 60 6.54 -3.59 13.06
N LEU A 61 6.19 -3.03 11.90
CA LEU A 61 6.44 -1.63 11.59
C LEU A 61 5.68 -0.73 12.56
N LEU A 62 4.38 -0.99 12.76
CA LEU A 62 3.55 -0.22 13.68
C LEU A 62 4.03 -0.36 15.13
N SER A 63 4.42 -1.56 15.54
CA SER A 63 4.94 -1.82 16.89
C SER A 63 6.26 -1.11 17.15
N ASN A 64 7.16 -1.03 16.16
CA ASN A 64 8.40 -0.27 16.25
C ASN A 64 8.16 1.24 16.39
N LEU A 65 7.05 1.73 15.85
CA LEU A 65 6.60 3.12 16.00
C LEU A 65 5.78 3.35 17.28
N GLY A 66 5.59 2.32 18.11
CA GLY A 66 4.76 2.40 19.32
C GLY A 66 3.26 2.54 19.05
N ILE A 67 2.81 2.23 17.83
CA ILE A 67 1.43 2.39 17.38
C ILE A 67 0.72 1.03 17.44
N GLN A 68 -0.43 0.98 18.11
CA GLN A 68 -1.30 -0.19 18.08
C GLN A 68 -2.23 -0.12 16.86
N VAL A 69 -2.53 -1.25 16.23
CA VAL A 69 -3.43 -1.34 15.06
C VAL A 69 -4.79 -0.69 15.33
N GLY A 70 -5.33 -0.84 16.54
CA GLY A 70 -6.59 -0.23 16.96
C GLY A 70 -6.58 1.31 17.04
N GLN A 71 -5.40 1.93 17.05
CA GLN A 71 -5.22 3.39 17.11
C GLN A 71 -5.14 4.05 15.73
N LEU A 72 -5.11 3.25 14.64
CA LEU A 72 -5.12 3.78 13.28
C LEU A 72 -6.46 4.48 12.99
N ASN A 73 -6.45 5.80 13.12
CA ASN A 73 -7.52 6.69 12.68
C ASN A 73 -7.11 7.37 11.34
N PRO A 74 -8.00 8.14 10.69
CA PRO A 74 -7.66 8.79 9.43
C PRO A 74 -6.42 9.68 9.51
N GLU A 75 -6.26 10.48 10.57
CA GLU A 75 -5.12 11.39 10.75
C GLU A 75 -3.79 10.65 10.85
N LEU A 76 -3.73 9.60 11.69
CA LEU A 76 -2.52 8.83 11.87
C LEU A 76 -2.18 8.03 10.61
N THR A 77 -3.21 7.49 9.95
CA THR A 77 -3.03 6.73 8.71
C THR A 77 -2.45 7.62 7.60
N THR A 78 -2.98 8.84 7.42
CA THR A 78 -2.47 9.75 6.38
C THR A 78 -1.08 10.29 6.70
N LYS A 79 -0.75 10.51 7.98
CA LYS A 79 0.63 10.86 8.39
C LYS A 79 1.64 9.76 8.06
N ILE A 80 1.32 8.50 8.40
CA ILE A 80 2.19 7.37 8.04
C ILE A 80 2.28 7.23 6.52
N GLN A 81 1.16 7.37 5.81
CA GLN A 81 1.13 7.32 4.35
C GLN A 81 2.02 8.39 3.72
N GLN A 82 1.98 9.62 4.25
CA GLN A 82 2.83 10.71 3.80
C GLN A 82 4.31 10.35 3.95
N ILE A 83 4.73 9.92 5.14
CA ILE A 83 6.13 9.56 5.43
C ILE A 83 6.62 8.47 4.46
N LEU A 84 5.84 7.39 4.29
CA LEU A 84 6.22 6.29 3.40
C LEU A 84 6.26 6.71 1.93
N THR A 85 5.38 7.63 1.52
CA THR A 85 5.40 8.19 0.16
C THR A 85 6.65 9.02 -0.06
N GLU A 86 7.02 9.88 0.90
CA GLU A 86 8.23 10.69 0.84
C GLU A 86 9.50 9.83 0.81
N GLU A 87 9.60 8.80 1.67
CA GLU A 87 10.71 7.84 1.66
C GLU A 87 10.83 7.13 0.32
N TRP A 88 9.70 6.70 -0.26
CA TRP A 88 9.69 6.06 -1.56
C TRP A 88 10.17 7.03 -2.65
N LEU A 89 9.62 8.24 -2.71
CA LEU A 89 10.03 9.26 -3.68
C LEU A 89 11.52 9.61 -3.57
N ALA A 90 12.04 9.73 -2.35
CA ALA A 90 13.46 9.95 -2.09
C ALA A 90 14.32 8.77 -2.59
N SER A 91 13.88 7.53 -2.36
CA SER A 91 14.56 6.33 -2.88
C SER A 91 14.61 6.27 -4.41
N GLN A 92 13.65 6.93 -5.08
CA GLN A 92 13.60 7.08 -6.53
C GLN A 92 14.36 8.32 -7.03
N GLY A 93 14.89 9.17 -6.14
CA GLY A 93 15.56 10.43 -6.50
C GLY A 93 14.63 11.52 -7.02
N LEU A 94 13.32 11.41 -6.75
CA LEU A 94 12.30 12.35 -7.22
C LEU A 94 12.14 13.58 -6.32
N ILE A 95 12.57 13.46 -5.06
CA ILE A 95 12.63 14.54 -4.08
C ILE A 95 13.97 14.48 -3.32
N LYS A 96 14.37 15.60 -2.73
CA LYS A 96 15.64 15.75 -1.97
C LYS A 96 15.41 15.63 -0.48
#